data_AF-D9UFW0-F1
#
_entry.id   AF-D9UFW0-F1
#
_cell.length_a   1.000
_cell.length_b   1.000
_cell.length_c   1.000
_cell.angle_alpha   90.00
_cell.angle_beta   90.00
_cell.angle_gamma   90.00
#
_symmetry.space_group_name_H-M   'P 1'
#
loop_
_entity.id
_entity.type
_entity.pdbx_description
1 polymer ?
#
loop_
_entity_poly.entity_id
_entity_poly.type
_entity_poly.pdbx_seq_one_letter_code
_entity_poly.pdbx_strand_id
1 'polypeptide(L)' 'MPVPNRYRRTIRIGPVQVGTYYDRHGTARHTAACTAPGCGFSADYRDRSAAELAARTHHCKP' A
#
# COMPACT_ATOMS: atom_id res chain seq x y z
N MET A 1 -13.36 20.66 0.55
CA MET A 1 -13.21 19.50 -0.35
C MET A 1 -12.12 18.60 0.22
N PRO A 2 -12.34 17.30 0.47
CA PRO A 2 -11.27 16.39 0.83
C PRO A 2 -10.28 16.29 -0.35
N VAL A 3 -9.01 16.61 -0.10
CA VAL A 3 -7.97 16.45 -1.11
C VAL A 3 -7.79 14.94 -1.33
N PRO A 4 -8.02 14.41 -2.54
CA PRO A 4 -7.80 12.99 -2.77
C PRO A 4 -6.33 12.66 -2.50
N ASN A 5 -6.07 11.62 -1.71
CA ASN A 5 -4.72 11.13 -1.48
C ASN A 5 -4.11 10.75 -2.84
N ARG A 6 -3.16 11.55 -3.31
CA ARG A 6 -2.44 11.25 -4.56
C ARG A 6 -1.37 10.21 -4.24
N TYR A 7 -1.69 8.97 -4.52
CA TYR A 7 -0.70 7.90 -4.50
C TYR A 7 0.28 8.10 -5.65
N ARG A 8 1.55 8.24 -5.30
CA ARG A 8 2.70 8.32 -6.20
C ARG A 8 3.58 7.09 -5.97
N ARG A 9 4.38 6.72 -6.98
CA ARG A 9 5.28 5.56 -6.91
C ARG A 9 4.55 4.28 -6.50
N THR A 10 3.46 3.97 -7.19
CA THR A 10 2.77 2.69 -7.01
C THR A 10 3.60 1.58 -7.64
N ILE A 11 3.86 0.53 -6.88
CA ILE A 11 4.52 -0.69 -7.35
C ILE A 11 3.58 -1.86 -7.11
N ARG A 12 3.65 -2.88 -7.96
CA ARG A 12 2.88 -4.12 -7.79
C ARG A 12 3.86 -5.25 -7.48
N ILE A 13 3.65 -5.92 -6.36
CA ILE A 13 4.41 -7.08 -5.90
C ILE A 13 3.41 -8.23 -5.80
N GLY A 14 3.39 -9.09 -6.82
CA GLY A 14 2.38 -10.15 -6.95
C GLY A 14 0.95 -9.58 -6.99
N PRO A 15 0.01 -10.10 -6.18
CA PRO A 15 -1.35 -9.56 -6.11
C PRO A 15 -1.45 -8.26 -5.30
N VAL A 16 -0.38 -7.83 -4.62
CA VAL A 16 -0.36 -6.66 -3.73
C VAL A 16 0.15 -5.42 -4.46
N GLN A 17 -0.57 -4.31 -4.36
CA GLN A 17 -0.13 -2.99 -4.77
C GLN A 17 0.37 -2.22 -3.57
N VAL A 18 1.57 -1.64 -3.68
CA VAL A 18 2.15 -0.74 -2.69
C VAL A 18 2.14 0.66 -3.27
N GLY A 19 1.46 1.61 -2.64
CA GLY A 19 1.39 3.01 -3.03
C GLY A 19 1.99 3.92 -1.97
N THR A 20 2.66 4.98 -2.38
CA THR A 20 3.13 6.02 -1.45
C THR A 20 2.21 7.24 -1.54
N TYR A 21 1.67 7.73 -0.43
CA TYR A 21 0.94 8.99 -0.38
C TYR A 21 1.54 9.91 0.67
N TYR A 22 1.17 11.18 0.61
CA TYR A 22 1.53 12.15 1.64
C TYR A 22 0.31 12.43 2.48
N ASP A 23 0.47 12.32 3.79
CA ASP A 23 -0.56 12.76 4.74
C ASP A 23 -0.69 14.30 4.69
N ARG A 24 -1.72 14.86 5.34
CA ARG A 24 -1.92 16.33 5.43
C ARG A 24 -0.74 17.06 6.06
N HIS A 25 0.06 16.36 6.87
CA HIS A 25 1.29 16.90 7.45
C HIS A 25 2.51 16.84 6.50
N GLY A 26 2.37 16.34 5.27
CA GLY A 26 3.48 16.20 4.32
C GLY A 26 4.38 14.99 4.58
N THR A 27 4.00 14.11 5.50
CA THR A 27 4.74 12.88 5.80
C THR A 27 4.43 11.81 4.75
N ALA A 28 5.48 11.20 4.18
CA ALA A 28 5.32 10.04 3.31
C ALA A 28 4.76 8.86 4.11
N ARG A 29 3.70 8.26 3.57
CA ARG A 29 3.10 7.02 4.05
C ARG A 29 3.00 6.03 2.91
N HIS A 30 3.08 4.76 3.24
CA HIS A 30 3.16 3.67 2.28
C HIS A 30 2.06 2.66 2.58
N THR A 31 1.08 2.57 1.69
CA THR A 31 -0.02 1.61 1.81
C THR A 31 0.30 0.38 0.98
N ALA A 32 0.15 -0.82 1.54
CA ALA A 32 0.13 -2.09 0.82
C ALA A 32 -1.30 -2.63 0.80
N ALA A 33 -1.86 -2.91 -0.38
CA ALA A 33 -3.21 -3.42 -0.55
C ALA A 33 -3.23 -4.59 -1.54
N CYS A 34 -3.77 -5.73 -1.11
CA CYS A 34 -3.99 -6.88 -1.97
C CYS A 34 -5.17 -6.59 -2.90
N THR A 35 -4.92 -6.70 -4.20
CA THR A 35 -5.93 -6.51 -5.25
C THR A 35 -6.59 -7.81 -5.68
N ALA A 36 -6.27 -8.92 -5.02
CA ALA A 36 -6.97 -10.17 -5.24
C ALA A 36 -8.40 -10.08 -4.68
N PRO A 37 -9.41 -10.51 -5.45
CA PRO A 37 -10.78 -10.55 -4.96
C PRO A 37 -10.89 -11.52 -3.78
N GLY A 38 -11.54 -11.08 -2.69
CA GLY A 38 -11.80 -11.91 -1.49
C GLY A 38 -10.75 -11.85 -0.38
N CYS A 39 -9.54 -11.33 -0.63
CA CYS A 39 -8.51 -11.28 0.41
C CYS A 39 -8.68 -10.11 1.40
N GLY A 40 -9.01 -8.91 0.91
CA GLY A 40 -9.24 -7.72 1.74
C GLY A 40 -8.02 -7.17 2.49
N PHE A 41 -6.82 -7.71 2.25
CA PHE A 41 -5.60 -7.26 2.92
C PHE A 41 -5.27 -5.82 2.52
N SER A 42 -5.22 -4.93 3.51
CA SER A 42 -4.74 -3.55 3.36
C SER A 42 -4.04 -3.12 4.64
N ALA A 43 -2.87 -2.51 4.51
CA ALA A 43 -2.05 -2.07 5.63
C ALA A 43 -1.29 -0.79 5.27
N ASP A 44 -1.12 0.09 6.26
CA ASP A 44 -0.46 1.39 6.11
C ASP A 44 0.81 1.43 6.95
N TYR A 45 1.92 1.84 6.34
CA TYR A 45 3.25 1.86 6.95
C TYR A 45 3.89 3.24 6.81
N ARG A 46 4.75 3.60 7.77
CA ARG A 46 5.58 4.80 7.69
C ARG A 46 6.78 4.63 6.77
N ASP A 47 7.26 3.41 6.63
CA ASP A 47 8.46 3.08 5.85
C ASP A 47 8.10 2.28 4.59
N ARG A 48 8.70 2.67 3.46
CA ARG A 48 8.49 1.99 2.18
C ARG A 48 8.91 0.53 2.23
N SER A 49 10.06 0.27 2.85
CA SER A 49 10.61 -1.07 2.98
C SER A 49 9.70 -2.00 3.79
N ALA A 50 8.99 -1.47 4.80
CA ALA A 50 8.01 -2.24 5.56
C ALA A 50 6.79 -2.61 4.70
N ALA A 51 6.27 -1.68 3.91
CA ALA A 51 5.18 -1.94 2.99
C ALA A 51 5.56 -2.94 1.88
N GLU A 52 6.77 -2.82 1.35
CA GLU A 52 7.32 -3.76 0.36
C GLU A 52 7.55 -5.15 0.97
N LEU A 53 8.05 -5.24 2.20
CA LEU A 53 8.23 -6.50 2.91
C LEU A 53 6.88 -7.20 3.12
N ALA A 54 5.88 -6.46 3.64
CA ALA A 54 4.54 -6.98 3.83
C ALA A 54 3.94 -7.51 2.53
N ALA A 55 4.11 -6.77 1.43
CA ALA A 55 3.65 -7.18 0.10
C ALA A 55 4.36 -8.44 -0.41
N ARG A 56 5.67 -8.59 -0.18
CA ARG A 56 6.43 -9.79 -0.58
C ARG A 56 6.07 -11.02 0.26
N THR A 57 5.80 -10.84 1.54
CA THR A 57 5.44 -11.94 2.45
C THR A 57 3.96 -12.31 2.40
N HIS A 58 3.12 -11.48 1.76
CA HIS A 58 1.70 -11.72 1.68
C HIS A 58 1.38 -12.89 0.75
N HIS A 59 0.91 -13.99 1.33
CA HIS A 59 0.33 -15.10 0.59
C HIS A 59 -1.18 -14.90 0.49
N CYS A 60 -1.64 -14.57 -0.72
CA CYS A 60 -3.07 -14.54 -0.99
C CYS A 60 -3.59 -15.98 -1.07
N LYS A 61 -4.44 -16.37 -0.12
CA LYS A 61 -5.28 -17.55 -0.24
C LYS A 61 -6.65 -17.07 -0.72
N PRO A 62 -7.14 -17.53 -1.88
CA PRO A 62 -8.44 -17.13 -2.42
C PRO A 62 -9.60 -17.60 -1.55
#